data_AF-A7TMM7-F1
#
_entry.id   AF-A7TMM7-F1
#
_cell.length_a   1.000
_cell.length_b   1.000
_cell.length_c   1.000
_cell.angle_alpha   90.00
_cell.angle_beta   90.00
_cell.angle_gamma   90.00
#
_symmetry.space_group_name_H-M   'P 1'
#
loop_
_entity.id
_entity.type
_entity.pdbx_description
1 polymer ?
#
loop_
_entity_poly.entity_id
_entity_poly.type
_entity_poly.pdbx_seq_one_letter_code
_entity_poly.pdbx_strand_id
1 'polypeptide(L)'
;MPIKKRPRSGDGKASGSFKKPKKTYQVNEQFTSQDIWKSLDRIRKTHNNVDSIIPNSSLFVVFYPSFSKQEVESCVSALFEYIDSSKVKIHEVKNKDNIRFISITNFSILDCSLILTVLFIFKNKKWVAPNNYDYFQTLKDININGSFYIPNSTLYQSEEVIDPKLRKSSTPFVKSIIPRYQSMADFIECSISSTDQKSVSSFINEVTTFFSRLKYSKKVVTSRQFKESLEQHLQKFELQITEMFLKPFQLFDTESVTNNNSALIESSKNNLSKYIENLKNYNENTAITKREETASQVSTTKRTAKKQLMTNNFDQSKRNYTAASTVTTTIATNTTTSITTTTKNPVSRYSNNEYSPANNTTKNTTQGDQTSSHRPNFMTQEEIKDHCLATIKASIDLVKSKSPYQILRAYVKCPRQNYIDLIYQHLNELRSSTNCNIVILHLNNLHEAQPWFNSLDISKYTNFSQQPHQTTVRIISIGGVGEHILNALDQISNILN
;
A
#
# COMPACT_ATOMS: atom_id res chain seq x y z
N MET A 1 -9.93 65.37 -58.36
CA MET A 1 -8.49 65.19 -58.10
C MET A 1 -8.25 63.80 -57.51
N PRO A 2 -7.26 63.04 -58.00
CA PRO A 2 -7.30 61.58 -57.94
C PRO A 2 -6.54 60.99 -56.75
N ILE A 3 -7.10 59.87 -56.30
CA ILE A 3 -6.66 58.96 -55.25
C ILE A 3 -5.26 58.42 -55.57
N LYS A 4 -4.31 58.61 -54.66
CA LYS A 4 -2.97 57.99 -54.73
C LYS A 4 -3.09 56.46 -54.63
N LYS A 5 -2.96 55.79 -55.77
CA LYS A 5 -2.69 54.36 -55.88
C LYS A 5 -1.29 54.06 -55.30
N ARG A 6 -1.17 53.01 -54.49
CA ARG A 6 0.10 52.34 -54.18
C ARG A 6 0.16 50.97 -54.87
N PRO A 7 1.36 50.48 -55.19
CA PRO A 7 1.57 49.52 -56.27
C PRO A 7 1.27 48.08 -55.86
N ARG A 8 0.85 47.29 -56.85
CA ARG A 8 0.80 45.83 -56.84
C ARG A 8 1.79 45.33 -57.89
N SER A 9 2.83 44.64 -57.44
CA SER A 9 3.73 43.75 -58.20
C SER A 9 4.65 43.15 -57.13
N GLY A 10 4.66 41.86 -56.85
CA GLY A 10 4.71 40.74 -57.79
C GLY A 10 6.10 40.10 -57.65
N ASP A 11 6.11 38.81 -57.32
CA ASP A 11 7.22 37.86 -57.47
C ASP A 11 8.25 37.70 -56.34
N GLY A 12 7.91 36.81 -55.41
CA GLY A 12 8.56 35.50 -55.37
C GLY A 12 9.99 35.42 -54.86
N LYS A 13 10.16 35.27 -53.53
CA LYS A 13 11.13 34.33 -52.96
C LYS A 13 10.53 33.64 -51.73
N ALA A 14 10.48 32.31 -51.82
CA ALA A 14 10.14 31.42 -50.72
C ALA A 14 11.02 31.72 -49.51
N SER A 15 10.41 32.15 -48.41
CA SER A 15 11.05 32.19 -47.10
C SER A 15 10.09 31.57 -46.09
N GLY A 16 10.68 30.75 -45.22
CA GLY A 16 10.05 29.66 -44.50
C GLY A 16 8.74 30.02 -43.81
N SER A 17 7.81 29.06 -43.90
CA SER A 17 6.67 28.95 -43.02
C SER A 17 7.12 29.13 -41.56
N PHE A 18 6.90 30.32 -41.00
CA PHE A 18 6.83 30.50 -39.56
C PHE A 18 5.59 29.74 -39.11
N LYS A 19 5.76 28.43 -38.90
CA LYS A 19 4.87 27.65 -38.05
C LYS A 19 4.86 28.39 -36.73
N LYS A 20 3.77 29.12 -36.46
CA LYS A 20 3.46 29.55 -35.09
C LYS A 20 3.69 28.32 -34.23
N PRO A 21 4.58 28.36 -33.23
CA PRO A 21 4.73 27.22 -32.35
C PRO A 21 3.32 26.94 -31.81
N LYS A 22 2.79 25.75 -32.11
CA LYS A 22 1.65 25.22 -31.38
C LYS A 22 2.05 25.42 -29.93
N LYS A 23 1.37 26.30 -29.21
CA LYS A 23 1.46 26.35 -27.76
C LYS A 23 1.06 24.96 -27.33
N THR A 24 2.04 24.11 -27.08
CA THR A 24 1.91 22.94 -26.23
C THR A 24 1.32 23.54 -24.96
N TYR A 25 0.04 23.26 -24.73
CA TYR A 25 -0.56 23.50 -23.44
C TYR A 25 0.31 22.73 -22.46
N GLN A 26 1.25 23.42 -21.83
CA GLN A 26 1.80 22.98 -20.57
C GLN A 26 0.57 22.80 -19.69
N VAL A 27 0.33 21.54 -19.32
CA VAL A 27 -0.70 21.13 -18.38
C VAL A 27 -0.34 21.83 -17.07
N ASN A 28 -0.84 23.06 -16.90
CA ASN A 28 -0.76 23.78 -15.65
C ASN A 28 -1.42 22.91 -14.57
N GLU A 29 -0.60 22.59 -13.56
CA GLU A 29 -0.92 22.47 -12.15
C GLU A 29 -2.38 22.10 -11.79
N GLN A 30 -2.54 20.86 -11.30
CA GLN A 30 -3.51 20.41 -10.30
C GLN A 30 -4.85 21.18 -10.22
N PHE A 31 -5.65 21.14 -11.28
CA PHE A 31 -7.09 21.43 -11.14
C PHE A 31 -7.72 20.35 -10.26
N THR A 32 -8.02 20.70 -9.01
CA THR A 32 -8.60 19.84 -7.97
C THR A 32 -10.04 20.27 -7.69
N SER A 33 -10.93 20.03 -8.67
CA SER A 33 -12.37 20.23 -8.47
C SER A 33 -13.00 19.02 -7.80
N GLN A 34 -13.96 19.27 -6.90
CA GLN A 34 -14.90 18.29 -6.35
C GLN A 34 -16.26 18.31 -7.07
N ASP A 35 -16.42 19.22 -8.03
CA ASP A 35 -17.59 19.35 -8.89
C ASP A 35 -17.44 18.44 -10.10
N ILE A 36 -18.33 17.44 -10.18
CA ILE A 36 -18.38 16.42 -11.24
C ILE A 36 -18.52 17.08 -12.61
N TRP A 37 -19.42 18.06 -12.74
CA TRP A 37 -19.76 18.68 -14.03
C TRP A 37 -18.58 19.46 -14.59
N LYS A 38 -17.91 20.27 -13.76
CA LYS A 38 -16.70 20.99 -14.18
C LYS A 38 -15.58 20.05 -14.63
N SER A 39 -15.45 18.91 -13.97
CA SER A 39 -14.47 17.89 -14.34
C SER A 39 -14.83 17.19 -15.65
N LEU A 40 -16.09 16.84 -15.87
CA LEU A 40 -16.56 16.26 -17.14
C LEU A 40 -16.41 17.22 -18.32
N ASP A 41 -16.79 18.48 -18.15
CA ASP A 41 -16.63 19.52 -19.19
C ASP A 41 -15.17 19.74 -19.56
N ARG A 42 -14.26 19.61 -18.60
CA ARG A 42 -12.82 19.66 -18.87
C ARG A 42 -12.39 18.48 -19.72
N ILE A 43 -12.78 17.26 -19.37
CA ILE A 43 -12.45 16.06 -20.16
C ILE A 43 -12.97 16.17 -21.59
N ARG A 44 -14.20 16.65 -21.76
CA ARG A 44 -14.79 16.91 -23.08
C ARG A 44 -13.95 17.85 -23.94
N LYS A 45 -13.27 18.82 -23.32
CA LYS A 45 -12.38 19.78 -24.01
C LYS A 45 -10.97 19.24 -24.25
N THR A 46 -10.46 18.36 -23.39
CA THR A 46 -9.05 17.92 -23.42
C THR A 46 -8.83 16.60 -24.16
N HIS A 47 -9.84 15.72 -24.22
CA HIS A 47 -9.73 14.42 -24.87
C HIS A 47 -10.62 14.33 -26.10
N ASN A 48 -10.08 13.74 -27.17
CA ASN A 48 -10.82 13.52 -28.42
C ASN A 48 -11.73 12.28 -28.30
N ASN A 49 -12.88 12.31 -28.98
CA ASN A 49 -13.82 11.19 -29.11
C ASN A 49 -14.38 10.63 -27.79
N VAL A 50 -14.37 11.40 -26.70
CA VAL A 50 -14.87 10.93 -25.40
C VAL A 50 -16.38 10.75 -25.33
N ASP A 51 -17.13 11.49 -26.15
CA ASP A 51 -18.58 11.33 -26.30
C ASP A 51 -18.95 10.17 -27.25
N SER A 52 -17.99 9.58 -27.97
CA SER A 52 -18.29 8.50 -28.92
C SER A 52 -18.64 7.20 -28.19
N ILE A 53 -19.68 6.52 -28.66
CA ILE A 53 -20.13 5.25 -28.10
C ILE A 53 -19.08 4.18 -28.42
N ILE A 54 -18.65 3.43 -27.39
CA ILE A 54 -17.78 2.28 -27.56
C ILE A 54 -18.68 1.04 -27.80
N PRO A 55 -18.71 0.47 -29.02
CA PRO A 55 -19.59 -0.65 -29.33
C PRO A 55 -19.17 -1.91 -28.56
N ASN A 56 -20.16 -2.71 -28.16
CA ASN A 56 -19.97 -3.95 -27.38
C ASN A 56 -19.26 -3.74 -26.03
N SER A 57 -19.16 -2.48 -25.56
CA SER A 57 -18.66 -2.18 -24.23
C SER A 57 -19.63 -2.71 -23.19
N SER A 58 -19.10 -3.38 -22.19
CA SER A 58 -19.84 -3.87 -21.04
C SER A 58 -19.01 -3.75 -19.78
N LEU A 59 -19.67 -3.31 -18.72
CA LEU A 59 -19.07 -2.98 -17.43
C LEU A 59 -20.07 -3.33 -16.34
N PHE A 60 -19.59 -3.92 -15.24
CA PHE A 60 -20.43 -4.38 -14.15
C PHE A 60 -19.95 -3.82 -12.81
N VAL A 61 -20.87 -3.29 -12.01
CA VAL A 61 -20.57 -2.78 -10.65
C VAL A 61 -21.43 -3.53 -9.65
N VAL A 62 -20.79 -4.20 -8.68
CA VAL A 62 -21.47 -5.02 -7.67
C VAL A 62 -21.82 -4.20 -6.44
N PHE A 63 -23.01 -4.43 -5.90
CA PHE A 63 -23.56 -3.90 -4.66
C PHE A 63 -23.87 -5.04 -3.70
N TYR A 64 -23.27 -4.94 -2.51
CA TYR A 64 -23.39 -5.91 -1.43
C TYR A 64 -24.64 -5.65 -0.57
N PRO A 65 -25.01 -6.58 0.34
CA PRO A 65 -26.26 -6.53 1.10
C PRO A 65 -26.45 -5.25 1.93
N SER A 66 -25.37 -4.50 2.16
CA SER A 66 -25.40 -3.21 2.85
C SER A 66 -26.23 -2.15 2.13
N PHE A 67 -26.58 -2.32 0.85
CA PHE A 67 -27.43 -1.37 0.09
C PHE A 67 -28.83 -1.94 -0.13
N SER A 68 -29.85 -1.16 0.19
CA SER A 68 -31.25 -1.53 -0.08
C SER A 68 -31.56 -1.40 -1.57
N LYS A 69 -32.57 -2.13 -2.03
CA LYS A 69 -33.04 -2.06 -3.42
C LYS A 69 -33.39 -0.62 -3.81
N GLN A 70 -34.19 0.02 -2.96
CA GLN A 70 -34.69 1.37 -3.19
C GLN A 70 -33.56 2.40 -3.22
N GLU A 71 -32.53 2.29 -2.37
CA GLU A 71 -31.39 3.21 -2.39
C GLU A 71 -30.63 3.14 -3.73
N VAL A 72 -30.40 1.92 -4.24
CA VAL A 72 -29.71 1.70 -5.51
C VAL A 72 -30.58 2.18 -6.68
N GLU A 73 -31.88 1.85 -6.67
CA GLU A 73 -32.83 2.29 -7.70
C GLU A 73 -32.96 3.81 -7.75
N SER A 74 -33.02 4.49 -6.59
CA SER A 74 -33.06 5.96 -6.53
C SER A 74 -31.78 6.60 -7.11
N CYS A 75 -30.61 6.05 -6.78
CA CYS A 75 -29.33 6.52 -7.32
C CYS A 75 -29.25 6.35 -8.84
N VAL A 76 -29.66 5.18 -9.36
CA VAL A 76 -29.69 4.91 -10.80
C VAL A 76 -30.75 5.74 -11.51
N SER A 77 -31.91 5.96 -10.89
CA SER A 77 -32.96 6.80 -11.44
C SER A 77 -32.50 8.26 -11.59
N ALA A 78 -31.71 8.77 -10.62
CA ALA A 78 -31.08 10.08 -10.73
C ALA A 78 -30.08 10.17 -11.90
N LEU A 79 -29.38 9.07 -12.22
CA LEU A 79 -28.48 9.02 -13.38
C LEU A 79 -29.23 9.09 -14.72
N PHE A 80 -30.50 8.64 -14.78
CA PHE A 80 -31.28 8.63 -16.01
C PHE A 80 -31.66 10.03 -16.52
N GLU A 81 -31.54 11.07 -15.69
CA GLU A 81 -31.67 12.46 -16.14
C GLU A 81 -30.56 12.86 -17.13
N TYR A 82 -29.38 12.25 -17.01
CA TYR A 82 -28.17 12.61 -17.77
C TYR A 82 -27.70 11.53 -18.73
N ILE A 83 -28.17 10.29 -18.55
CA ILE A 83 -27.72 9.11 -19.28
C ILE A 83 -28.92 8.34 -19.78
N ASP A 84 -28.86 7.86 -21.03
CA ASP A 84 -29.90 7.01 -21.59
C ASP A 84 -30.14 5.76 -20.72
N SER A 85 -31.38 5.59 -20.29
CA SER A 85 -31.87 4.44 -19.53
C SER A 85 -31.60 3.08 -20.19
N SER A 86 -31.43 3.05 -21.52
CA SER A 86 -31.09 1.83 -22.25
C SER A 86 -29.70 1.28 -21.88
N LYS A 87 -28.77 2.16 -21.45
CA LYS A 87 -27.37 1.83 -21.19
C LYS A 87 -27.14 1.21 -19.82
N VAL A 88 -27.97 1.52 -18.83
CA VAL A 88 -27.76 1.13 -17.42
C VAL A 88 -28.93 0.28 -16.94
N LYS A 89 -28.65 -0.93 -16.44
CA LYS A 89 -29.67 -1.85 -15.92
C LYS A 89 -29.24 -2.43 -14.58
N ILE A 90 -30.20 -2.54 -13.66
CA ILE A 90 -30.01 -3.18 -12.36
C ILE A 90 -30.41 -4.64 -12.47
N HIS A 91 -29.58 -5.54 -11.95
CA HIS A 91 -29.83 -6.97 -11.90
C HIS A 91 -29.73 -7.48 -10.47
N GLU A 92 -30.63 -8.37 -10.10
CA GLU A 92 -30.61 -9.06 -8.81
C GLU A 92 -29.98 -10.45 -8.97
N VAL A 93 -29.14 -10.82 -8.00
CA VAL A 93 -28.56 -12.15 -7.89
C VAL A 93 -29.54 -13.03 -7.11
N LYS A 94 -29.97 -14.16 -7.69
CA LYS A 94 -30.99 -14.99 -7.03
C LYS A 94 -30.35 -15.70 -5.83
N ASN A 95 -31.13 -15.93 -4.77
CA ASN A 95 -30.76 -16.73 -3.60
C ASN A 95 -29.60 -16.21 -2.74
N LYS A 96 -29.23 -14.92 -2.83
CA LYS A 96 -28.23 -14.31 -1.95
C LYS A 96 -28.71 -12.97 -1.43
N ASP A 97 -28.52 -12.74 -0.12
CA ASP A 97 -29.00 -11.60 0.65
C ASP A 97 -28.83 -10.27 -0.08
N ASN A 98 -29.84 -9.80 -0.82
CA ASN A 98 -29.85 -8.46 -1.39
C ASN A 98 -28.62 -8.09 -2.26
N ILE A 99 -27.90 -9.05 -2.83
CA ILE A 99 -26.78 -8.75 -3.73
C ILE A 99 -27.34 -8.33 -5.09
N ARG A 100 -26.85 -7.19 -5.58
CA ARG A 100 -27.27 -6.59 -6.85
C ARG A 100 -26.05 -6.20 -7.65
N PHE A 101 -26.19 -6.12 -8.96
CA PHE A 101 -25.16 -5.50 -9.79
C PHE A 101 -25.79 -4.61 -10.85
N ILE A 102 -25.06 -3.57 -11.22
CA ILE A 102 -25.42 -2.65 -12.29
C ILE A 102 -24.62 -3.05 -13.52
N SER A 103 -25.31 -3.30 -14.64
CA SER A 103 -24.68 -3.48 -15.95
C SER A 103 -24.75 -2.19 -16.74
N ILE A 104 -23.62 -1.75 -17.29
CA ILE A 104 -23.49 -0.58 -18.14
C ILE A 104 -23.03 -1.08 -19.52
N THR A 105 -23.78 -0.78 -20.57
CA THR A 105 -23.53 -1.30 -21.93
C THR A 105 -23.56 -0.20 -22.98
N ASN A 106 -22.76 -0.36 -24.05
CA ASN A 106 -22.68 0.59 -25.18
C ASN A 106 -22.52 2.05 -24.71
N PHE A 107 -21.58 2.26 -23.80
CA PHE A 107 -21.34 3.55 -23.16
C PHE A 107 -20.26 4.35 -23.88
N SER A 108 -20.30 5.68 -23.74
CA SER A 108 -19.18 6.56 -24.05
C SER A 108 -18.21 6.66 -22.88
N ILE A 109 -17.00 7.18 -23.11
CA ILE A 109 -16.03 7.39 -22.03
C ILE A 109 -16.58 8.39 -20.99
N LEU A 110 -17.30 9.42 -21.44
CA LEU A 110 -17.96 10.36 -20.53
C LEU A 110 -19.08 9.70 -19.72
N ASP A 111 -19.92 8.88 -20.35
CA ASP A 111 -21.01 8.17 -19.66
C ASP A 111 -20.41 7.33 -18.52
N CYS A 112 -19.38 6.54 -18.83
CA CYS A 112 -18.70 5.70 -17.85
C CYS A 112 -18.06 6.52 -16.73
N SER A 113 -17.47 7.67 -17.08
CA SER A 113 -16.84 8.56 -16.09
C SER A 113 -17.86 9.13 -15.12
N LEU A 114 -19.02 9.57 -15.61
CA LEU A 114 -20.12 10.03 -14.77
C LEU A 114 -20.69 8.90 -13.90
N ILE A 115 -21.03 7.75 -14.50
CA ILE A 115 -21.64 6.62 -13.79
C ILE A 115 -20.73 6.12 -12.68
N LEU A 116 -19.46 5.79 -12.99
CA LEU A 116 -18.54 5.26 -11.98
C LEU A 116 -18.29 6.28 -10.86
N THR A 117 -18.18 7.56 -11.19
CA THR A 117 -18.02 8.63 -10.19
C THR A 117 -19.21 8.66 -9.23
N VAL A 118 -20.43 8.73 -9.75
CA VAL A 118 -21.66 8.78 -8.94
C VAL A 118 -21.86 7.50 -8.13
N LEU A 119 -21.69 6.32 -8.75
CA LEU A 119 -21.87 5.03 -8.05
C LEU A 119 -20.84 4.85 -6.93
N PHE A 120 -19.58 5.25 -7.14
CA PHE A 120 -18.56 5.11 -6.11
C PHE A 120 -18.73 6.17 -5.02
N ILE A 121 -19.03 7.43 -5.35
CA ILE A 121 -19.41 8.43 -4.35
C ILE A 121 -20.56 7.91 -3.49
N PHE A 122 -21.61 7.37 -4.10
CA PHE A 122 -22.74 6.78 -3.38
C PHE A 122 -22.30 5.62 -2.46
N LYS A 123 -21.45 4.70 -2.95
CA LYS A 123 -20.91 3.59 -2.13
C LYS A 123 -20.06 4.08 -0.96
N ASN A 124 -19.21 5.08 -1.17
CA ASN A 124 -18.31 5.63 -0.16
C ASN A 124 -19.07 6.52 0.85
N LYS A 125 -20.06 7.30 0.39
CA LYS A 125 -20.90 8.18 1.23
C LYS A 125 -21.66 7.43 2.31
N LYS A 126 -22.14 6.22 2.02
CA LYS A 126 -22.92 5.43 2.98
C LYS A 126 -22.22 5.26 4.34
N TRP A 127 -20.89 5.21 4.35
CA TRP A 127 -20.10 5.02 5.57
C TRP A 127 -19.60 6.32 6.20
N VAL A 128 -19.50 7.40 5.42
CA VAL A 128 -18.90 8.68 5.85
C VAL A 128 -19.95 9.74 6.14
N ALA A 129 -21.03 9.78 5.36
CA ALA A 129 -22.11 10.75 5.43
C ALA A 129 -23.46 10.12 5.02
N PRO A 130 -24.01 9.20 5.84
CA PRO A 130 -25.21 8.42 5.49
C PRO A 130 -26.47 9.27 5.28
N ASN A 131 -26.53 10.48 5.84
CA ASN A 131 -27.68 11.38 5.74
C ASN A 131 -27.60 12.34 4.53
N ASN A 132 -26.55 12.26 3.71
CA ASN A 132 -26.40 13.08 2.52
C ASN A 132 -26.97 12.33 1.31
N TYR A 133 -28.16 12.75 0.87
CA TYR A 133 -28.89 12.14 -0.25
C TYR A 133 -28.55 12.73 -1.63
N ASP A 134 -27.64 13.70 -1.70
CA ASP A 134 -27.22 14.26 -2.98
C ASP A 134 -26.25 13.29 -3.69
N TYR A 135 -26.62 12.77 -4.85
CA TYR A 135 -25.78 11.82 -5.59
C TYR A 135 -24.63 12.47 -6.37
N PHE A 136 -24.72 13.77 -6.65
CA PHE A 136 -23.81 14.50 -7.54
C PHE A 136 -22.82 15.40 -6.79
N GLN A 137 -23.09 15.73 -5.53
CA GLN A 137 -22.16 16.52 -4.72
C GLN A 137 -21.11 15.63 -4.03
N THR A 138 -19.82 15.93 -4.22
CA THR A 138 -18.75 15.22 -3.50
C THR A 138 -18.32 15.98 -2.25
N LEU A 139 -18.20 15.29 -1.11
CA LEU A 139 -17.63 15.86 0.11
C LEU A 139 -16.09 15.83 0.02
N LYS A 140 -15.43 16.90 0.48
CA LYS A 140 -13.95 17.04 0.40
C LYS A 140 -13.17 15.91 1.07
N ASP A 141 -13.78 15.25 2.04
CA ASP A 141 -13.14 14.20 2.84
C ASP A 141 -13.41 12.77 2.32
N ILE A 142 -14.21 12.62 1.25
CA ILE A 142 -14.52 11.31 0.67
C ILE A 142 -13.50 10.96 -0.41
N ASN A 143 -12.80 9.84 -0.20
CA ASN A 143 -12.03 9.21 -1.25
C ASN A 143 -12.97 8.38 -2.15
N ILE A 144 -12.93 8.63 -3.46
CA ILE A 144 -13.71 7.87 -4.45
C ILE A 144 -12.91 6.62 -4.79
N ASN A 145 -13.33 5.49 -4.23
CA ASN A 145 -12.67 4.21 -4.40
C ASN A 145 -13.70 3.13 -4.69
N GLY A 146 -13.38 2.22 -5.60
CA GLY A 146 -14.28 1.12 -5.90
C GLY A 146 -13.68 0.14 -6.88
N SER A 147 -14.37 -0.98 -7.04
CA SER A 147 -14.09 -1.94 -8.09
C SER A 147 -15.28 -2.12 -9.02
N PHE A 148 -14.95 -2.44 -10.26
CA PHE A 148 -15.88 -2.80 -11.31
C PHE A 148 -15.32 -4.00 -12.07
N TYR A 149 -16.13 -4.63 -12.91
CA TYR A 149 -15.74 -5.80 -13.69
C TYR A 149 -15.93 -5.53 -15.18
N ILE A 150 -14.95 -5.96 -15.97
CA ILE A 150 -15.00 -5.96 -17.44
C ILE A 150 -14.79 -7.38 -17.96
N PRO A 151 -15.26 -7.73 -19.15
CA PRO A 151 -14.97 -9.02 -19.76
C PRO A 151 -13.47 -9.28 -19.90
N ASN A 152 -13.02 -10.51 -19.65
CA ASN A 152 -11.63 -10.93 -19.87
C ASN A 152 -11.22 -10.88 -21.36
N SER A 153 -12.20 -10.89 -22.27
CA SER A 153 -11.96 -10.65 -23.70
C SER A 153 -11.55 -9.21 -24.05
N THR A 154 -11.55 -8.28 -23.09
CA THR A 154 -11.19 -6.88 -23.32
C THR A 154 -9.67 -6.74 -23.39
N LEU A 155 -9.16 -6.22 -24.50
CA LEU A 155 -7.73 -6.01 -24.69
C LEU A 155 -7.31 -4.66 -24.12
N TYR A 156 -6.34 -4.67 -23.21
CA TYR A 156 -5.65 -3.46 -22.78
C TYR A 156 -4.48 -3.18 -23.73
N GLN A 157 -4.45 -1.99 -24.35
CA GLN A 157 -3.30 -1.60 -25.16
C GLN A 157 -2.09 -1.33 -24.25
N SER A 158 -1.23 -2.35 -24.08
CA SER A 158 0.07 -2.26 -23.44
C SER A 158 0.95 -1.18 -24.11
N GLU A 159 1.76 -0.49 -23.31
CA GLU A 159 2.68 0.60 -23.71
C GLU A 159 3.81 0.17 -24.66
N GLU A 160 3.85 -1.07 -25.13
CA GLU A 160 4.89 -1.56 -26.06
C GLU A 160 4.85 -0.90 -27.45
N VAL A 161 3.75 -0.23 -27.82
CA VAL A 161 3.63 0.47 -29.12
C VAL A 161 3.98 1.97 -29.02
N ILE A 162 4.32 2.48 -27.83
CA ILE A 162 4.65 3.91 -27.64
C ILE A 162 6.17 4.06 -27.55
N ASP A 163 6.71 4.84 -28.48
CA ASP A 163 8.11 5.23 -28.66
C ASP A 163 8.87 5.34 -27.31
N PRO A 164 9.98 4.59 -27.10
CA PRO A 164 10.72 4.55 -25.84
C PRO A 164 11.22 5.92 -25.35
N LYS A 165 11.19 6.95 -26.20
CA LYS A 165 11.54 8.34 -25.83
C LYS A 165 10.45 9.08 -25.05
N LEU A 166 9.22 8.58 -25.00
CA LEU A 166 8.09 9.15 -24.21
C LEU A 166 7.97 8.58 -22.78
N ARG A 167 8.82 7.60 -22.41
CA ARG A 167 8.80 6.95 -21.08
C ARG A 167 9.19 7.84 -19.89
N LYS A 168 9.57 9.10 -20.10
CA LYS A 168 10.02 9.99 -19.02
C LYS A 168 8.90 10.75 -18.30
N SER A 169 7.63 10.62 -18.71
CA SER A 169 6.49 11.27 -18.03
C SER A 169 5.29 10.38 -17.75
N SER A 170 5.37 9.07 -17.99
CA SER A 170 4.27 8.15 -17.69
C SER A 170 4.22 7.89 -16.17
N THR A 171 3.24 8.51 -15.54
CA THR A 171 2.86 8.29 -14.15
C THR A 171 2.67 6.79 -13.85
N PRO A 172 2.99 6.32 -12.64
CA PRO A 172 3.04 4.90 -12.27
C PRO A 172 1.67 4.20 -12.15
N PHE A 173 0.60 4.76 -12.72
CA PHE A 173 -0.78 4.51 -12.31
C PHE A 173 -1.43 3.23 -12.89
N VAL A 174 -0.94 2.71 -14.03
CA VAL A 174 -1.55 1.52 -14.66
C VAL A 174 -1.38 0.24 -13.81
N LYS A 175 -0.44 0.22 -12.86
CA LYS A 175 -0.17 -0.96 -12.02
C LYS A 175 -1.27 -1.28 -11.01
N SER A 176 -2.22 -0.38 -10.74
CA SER A 176 -3.27 -0.57 -9.71
C SER A 176 -4.65 -0.91 -10.25
N ILE A 177 -4.87 -0.90 -11.58
CA ILE A 177 -6.22 -1.08 -12.14
C ILE A 177 -6.56 -2.54 -12.45
N ILE A 178 -5.57 -3.42 -12.65
CA ILE A 178 -5.82 -4.84 -12.92
C ILE A 178 -5.12 -5.66 -11.82
N PRO A 179 -5.86 -6.40 -10.98
CA PRO A 179 -5.28 -7.22 -9.92
C PRO A 179 -4.47 -8.36 -10.53
N ARG A 180 -3.37 -8.72 -9.86
CA ARG A 180 -2.52 -9.87 -10.25
C ARG A 180 -3.25 -11.21 -10.13
N TYR A 181 -4.32 -11.26 -9.35
CA TYR A 181 -5.14 -12.44 -9.13
C TYR A 181 -6.60 -12.09 -9.45
N GLN A 182 -7.23 -12.93 -10.28
CA GLN A 182 -8.61 -12.77 -10.69
C GLN A 182 -9.44 -13.89 -10.09
N SER A 183 -10.53 -13.52 -9.42
CA SER A 183 -11.43 -14.47 -8.75
C SER A 183 -12.47 -15.09 -9.68
N MET A 184 -12.74 -14.46 -10.83
CA MET A 184 -13.69 -14.91 -11.85
C MET A 184 -12.95 -15.10 -13.19
N ALA A 185 -13.10 -16.26 -13.83
CA ALA A 185 -12.30 -16.60 -15.03
C ALA A 185 -12.66 -15.75 -16.26
N ASP A 186 -13.94 -15.42 -16.42
CA ASP A 186 -14.46 -14.70 -17.59
C ASP A 186 -14.44 -13.17 -17.43
N PHE A 187 -14.09 -12.68 -16.24
CA PHE A 187 -14.19 -11.27 -15.88
C PHE A 187 -12.95 -10.78 -15.14
N ILE A 188 -12.45 -9.63 -15.57
CA ILE A 188 -11.36 -8.92 -14.92
C ILE A 188 -11.99 -7.95 -13.93
N GLU A 189 -11.71 -8.13 -12.64
CA GLU A 189 -11.97 -7.08 -11.66
C GLU A 189 -10.99 -5.94 -11.89
N CYS A 190 -11.47 -4.71 -11.89
CA CYS A 190 -10.63 -3.53 -11.93
C CYS A 190 -10.88 -2.68 -10.71
N SER A 191 -9.81 -2.41 -9.94
CA SER A 191 -9.87 -1.57 -8.75
C SER A 191 -9.34 -0.18 -9.05
N ILE A 192 -10.09 0.85 -8.68
CA ILE A 192 -9.60 2.23 -8.65
C ILE A 192 -9.45 2.64 -7.19
N SER A 193 -8.21 2.91 -6.79
CA SER A 193 -7.88 3.50 -5.50
C SER A 193 -7.12 4.80 -5.73
N SER A 194 -7.70 5.93 -5.36
CA SER A 194 -6.95 7.17 -5.33
C SER A 194 -6.07 7.20 -4.08
N THR A 195 -4.80 6.82 -4.23
CA THR A 195 -3.82 6.83 -3.13
C THR A 195 -3.30 8.23 -2.84
N ASP A 196 -3.22 9.09 -3.86
CA ASP A 196 -2.45 10.33 -3.78
C ASP A 196 -3.24 11.61 -4.11
N GLN A 197 -4.44 11.52 -4.73
CA GLN A 197 -5.23 12.71 -5.11
C GLN A 197 -6.73 12.53 -4.91
N LYS A 198 -7.23 12.99 -3.75
CA LYS A 198 -8.66 12.91 -3.33
C LYS A 198 -9.66 13.70 -4.19
N SER A 199 -9.30 14.15 -5.39
CA SER A 199 -10.17 15.00 -6.20
C SER A 199 -10.99 14.17 -7.19
N VAL A 200 -12.27 14.52 -7.31
CA VAL A 200 -13.15 14.05 -8.40
C VAL A 200 -12.49 14.24 -9.76
N SER A 201 -11.79 15.36 -9.96
CA SER A 201 -11.09 15.61 -11.22
C SER A 201 -9.97 14.61 -11.51
N SER A 202 -9.23 14.13 -10.50
CA SER A 202 -8.20 13.10 -10.71
C SER A 202 -8.86 11.78 -11.06
N PHE A 203 -9.87 11.37 -10.30
CA PHE A 203 -10.63 10.15 -10.53
C PHE A 203 -11.22 10.11 -11.95
N ILE A 204 -11.92 11.17 -12.36
CA ILE A 204 -12.51 11.26 -13.71
C ILE A 204 -11.43 11.20 -14.80
N ASN A 205 -10.29 11.86 -14.60
CA ASN A 205 -9.18 11.84 -15.55
C ASN A 205 -8.53 10.45 -15.66
N GLU A 206 -8.42 9.73 -14.54
CA GLU A 206 -7.92 8.35 -14.47
C GLU A 206 -8.87 7.39 -15.18
N VAL A 207 -10.17 7.46 -14.89
CA VAL A 207 -11.21 6.68 -15.58
C VAL A 207 -11.16 6.95 -17.08
N THR A 208 -11.11 8.22 -17.49
CA THR A 208 -11.00 8.60 -18.90
C THR A 208 -9.76 7.99 -19.56
N THR A 209 -8.61 8.10 -18.91
CA THR A 209 -7.34 7.57 -19.43
C THR A 209 -7.40 6.04 -19.54
N PHE A 210 -7.98 5.36 -18.56
CA PHE A 210 -8.14 3.91 -18.56
C PHE A 210 -9.03 3.43 -19.72
N PHE A 211 -10.26 3.96 -19.83
CA PHE A 211 -11.21 3.53 -20.86
C PHE A 211 -10.76 3.93 -22.28
N SER A 212 -9.97 5.00 -22.43
CA SER A 212 -9.39 5.37 -23.73
C SER A 212 -8.40 4.33 -24.27
N ARG A 213 -7.84 3.47 -23.40
CA ARG A 213 -6.85 2.43 -23.75
C ARG A 213 -7.47 1.05 -23.91
N LEU A 214 -8.76 0.90 -23.59
CA LEU A 214 -9.46 -0.38 -23.69
C LEU A 214 -10.01 -0.61 -25.10
N LYS A 215 -9.85 -1.84 -25.57
CA LYS A 215 -10.49 -2.34 -26.79
C LYS A 215 -11.38 -3.52 -26.45
N TYR A 216 -12.68 -3.34 -26.64
CA TYR A 216 -13.67 -4.38 -26.41
C TYR A 216 -13.69 -5.36 -27.58
N SER A 217 -13.90 -6.64 -27.27
CA SER A 217 -14.03 -7.67 -28.28
C SER A 217 -15.36 -7.52 -29.04
N LYS A 218 -15.46 -8.17 -30.20
CA LYS A 218 -16.73 -8.25 -30.95
C LYS A 218 -17.78 -9.11 -30.24
N LYS A 219 -17.37 -9.94 -29.27
CA LYS A 219 -18.28 -10.81 -28.53
C LYS A 219 -18.97 -9.99 -27.45
N VAL A 220 -20.28 -9.79 -27.60
CA VAL A 220 -21.10 -9.14 -26.59
C VAL A 220 -21.21 -10.07 -25.39
N VAL A 221 -20.67 -9.63 -24.25
CA VAL A 221 -20.86 -10.32 -22.98
C VAL A 221 -22.18 -9.86 -22.37
N THR A 222 -23.00 -10.83 -21.95
CA THR A 222 -24.33 -10.55 -21.42
C THR A 222 -24.30 -10.40 -19.91
N SER A 223 -25.24 -9.62 -19.35
CA SER A 223 -25.43 -9.55 -17.89
C SER A 223 -25.73 -10.91 -17.26
N ARG A 224 -26.33 -11.84 -18.04
CA ARG A 224 -26.57 -13.22 -17.62
C ARG A 224 -25.26 -13.97 -17.34
N GLN A 225 -24.28 -13.88 -18.25
CA GLN A 225 -22.97 -14.51 -18.05
C GLN A 225 -22.27 -13.96 -16.81
N PHE A 226 -22.32 -12.64 -16.59
CA PHE A 226 -21.76 -12.04 -15.37
C PHE A 226 -22.48 -12.53 -14.12
N LYS A 227 -23.82 -12.59 -14.15
CA LYS A 227 -24.62 -13.11 -13.04
C LYS A 227 -24.24 -14.54 -12.68
N GLU A 228 -24.16 -15.44 -13.68
CA GLU A 228 -23.81 -16.84 -13.47
C GLU A 228 -22.39 -16.97 -12.87
N SER A 229 -21.42 -16.21 -13.39
CA SER A 229 -20.05 -16.19 -12.85
C SER A 229 -19.99 -15.64 -11.41
N LEU A 230 -20.76 -14.59 -11.11
CA LEU A 230 -20.83 -14.00 -9.77
C LEU A 230 -21.50 -14.96 -8.78
N GLU A 231 -22.59 -15.62 -9.17
CA GLU A 231 -23.28 -16.63 -8.36
C GLU A 231 -22.35 -17.79 -8.00
N GLN A 232 -21.63 -18.34 -9.00
CA GLN A 232 -20.65 -19.40 -8.78
C GLN A 232 -19.52 -18.96 -7.85
N HIS A 233 -18.98 -17.76 -8.05
CA HIS A 233 -17.92 -17.22 -7.19
C HIS A 233 -18.40 -17.10 -5.73
N LEU A 234 -19.59 -16.54 -5.52
CA LEU A 234 -20.15 -16.37 -4.19
C LEU A 234 -20.54 -17.71 -3.55
N GLN A 235 -21.02 -18.69 -4.31
CA GLN A 235 -21.29 -20.04 -3.81
C GLN A 235 -20.01 -20.76 -3.39
N LYS A 236 -18.93 -20.64 -4.17
CA LYS A 236 -17.62 -21.20 -3.81
C LYS A 236 -17.10 -20.61 -2.52
N PHE A 237 -17.20 -19.30 -2.35
CA PHE A 237 -16.78 -18.62 -1.12
C PHE A 237 -17.61 -19.05 0.09
N GLU A 238 -18.93 -19.13 -0.07
CA GLU A 238 -19.85 -19.59 0.98
C GLU A 238 -19.60 -21.05 1.38
N LEU A 239 -19.35 -21.92 0.39
CA LEU A 239 -18.97 -23.31 0.64
C LEU A 239 -17.67 -23.39 1.44
N GLN A 240 -16.65 -22.61 1.07
CA GLN A 240 -15.37 -22.56 1.80
C GLN A 240 -15.53 -22.09 3.25
N ILE A 241 -16.38 -21.07 3.49
CA ILE A 241 -16.70 -20.64 4.86
C ILE A 241 -17.44 -21.74 5.61
N THR A 242 -18.39 -22.42 4.96
CA THR A 242 -19.17 -23.50 5.57
C THR A 242 -18.28 -24.67 5.95
N GLU A 243 -17.34 -25.05 5.07
CA GLU A 243 -16.32 -26.08 5.31
C GLU A 243 -15.46 -25.77 6.53
N MET A 244 -15.19 -24.49 6.83
CA MET A 244 -14.43 -24.09 8.02
C MET A 244 -15.10 -24.49 9.33
N PHE A 245 -16.42 -24.62 9.36
CA PHE A 245 -17.18 -25.03 10.55
C PHE A 245 -17.34 -26.55 10.66
N LEU A 246 -17.00 -27.30 9.60
CA LEU A 246 -17.03 -28.75 9.63
C LEU A 246 -15.80 -29.29 10.36
N LYS A 247 -16.01 -30.31 11.20
CA LYS A 247 -14.91 -30.97 11.91
C LYS A 247 -14.08 -31.79 10.90
N PRO A 248 -12.75 -31.90 11.07
CA PRO A 248 -11.90 -32.59 10.10
C PRO A 248 -12.35 -34.02 9.74
N PHE A 249 -12.83 -34.80 10.71
CA PHE A 249 -13.32 -36.17 10.50
C PHE A 249 -14.63 -36.26 9.69
N GLN A 250 -15.31 -35.12 9.44
CA GLN A 250 -16.53 -35.08 8.64
C GLN A 250 -16.23 -34.90 7.14
N LEU A 251 -15.06 -34.34 6.81
CA LEU A 251 -14.63 -34.07 5.43
C LEU A 251 -13.48 -34.97 4.98
N PHE A 252 -12.69 -35.45 5.94
CA PHE A 252 -11.49 -36.24 5.68
C PHE A 252 -11.56 -37.56 6.44
N ASP A 253 -11.05 -38.61 5.81
CA ASP A 253 -10.74 -39.87 6.49
C ASP A 253 -9.52 -39.66 7.40
N THR A 254 -9.80 -39.15 8.60
CA THR A 254 -8.76 -38.84 9.59
C THR A 254 -8.04 -40.09 10.09
N GLU A 255 -8.67 -41.26 10.02
CA GLU A 255 -8.06 -42.53 10.47
C GLU A 255 -6.98 -42.97 9.50
N SER A 256 -7.28 -43.01 8.20
CA SER A 256 -6.29 -43.31 7.16
C SER A 256 -5.17 -42.27 7.13
N VAL A 257 -5.49 -40.98 7.26
CA VAL A 257 -4.48 -39.90 7.33
C VAL A 257 -3.57 -40.06 8.55
N THR A 258 -4.12 -40.40 9.71
CA THR A 258 -3.34 -40.61 10.94
C THR A 258 -2.45 -41.83 10.80
N ASN A 259 -2.98 -42.96 10.33
CA ASN A 259 -2.23 -44.20 10.18
C ASN A 259 -1.03 -44.03 9.24
N ASN A 260 -1.25 -43.39 8.08
CA ASN A 260 -0.20 -43.17 7.09
C ASN A 260 0.89 -42.20 7.56
N ASN A 261 0.55 -41.21 8.40
CA ASN A 261 1.50 -40.18 8.82
C ASN A 261 2.11 -40.41 10.21
N SER A 262 1.54 -41.30 11.03
CA SER A 262 1.97 -41.54 12.42
C SER A 262 3.46 -41.87 12.55
N ALA A 263 3.94 -42.84 11.76
CA ALA A 263 5.34 -43.26 11.78
C ALA A 263 6.30 -42.16 11.33
N LEU A 264 5.90 -41.34 10.36
CA LEU A 264 6.69 -40.20 9.87
C LEU A 264 6.79 -39.10 10.93
N ILE A 265 5.66 -38.79 11.60
CA ILE A 265 5.63 -37.81 12.69
C ILE A 265 6.51 -38.27 13.85
N GLU A 266 6.44 -39.54 14.24
CA GLU A 266 7.29 -40.05 15.33
C GLU A 266 8.77 -40.13 14.96
N SER A 267 9.10 -40.47 13.72
CA SER A 267 10.47 -40.38 13.21
C SER A 267 10.97 -38.93 13.26
N SER A 268 10.17 -37.97 12.81
CA SER A 268 10.49 -36.54 12.86
C SER A 268 10.71 -36.04 14.29
N LYS A 269 9.86 -36.47 15.24
CA LYS A 269 9.98 -36.12 16.65
C LYS A 269 11.27 -36.67 17.27
N ASN A 270 11.61 -37.93 16.98
CA ASN A 270 12.85 -38.54 17.45
C ASN A 270 14.09 -37.84 16.87
N ASN A 271 14.05 -37.45 15.60
CA ASN A 271 15.14 -36.69 14.97
C ASN A 271 15.31 -35.30 15.61
N LEU A 272 14.20 -34.62 15.91
CA LEU A 272 14.23 -33.34 16.63
C LEU A 272 14.79 -33.49 18.05
N SER A 273 14.39 -34.51 18.80
CA SER A 273 14.95 -34.78 20.14
C SER A 273 16.45 -35.03 20.09
N LYS A 274 16.91 -35.90 19.17
CA LYS A 274 18.34 -36.16 18.97
C LYS A 274 19.10 -34.90 18.58
N TYR A 275 18.53 -34.08 17.70
CA TYR A 275 19.13 -32.81 17.33
C TYR A 275 19.28 -31.89 18.53
N ILE A 276 18.25 -31.76 19.37
CA ILE A 276 18.30 -30.95 20.60
C ILE A 276 19.38 -31.47 21.56
N GLU A 277 19.49 -32.78 21.77
CA GLU A 277 20.55 -33.38 22.60
C GLU A 277 21.94 -33.11 22.03
N ASN A 278 22.12 -33.29 20.73
CA ASN A 278 23.39 -32.97 20.06
C ASN A 278 23.76 -31.50 20.22
N LEU A 279 22.78 -30.59 20.16
CA LEU A 279 22.98 -29.15 20.31
C LEU A 279 23.35 -28.77 21.74
N LYS A 280 22.72 -29.41 22.74
CA LYS A 280 23.10 -29.27 24.16
C LYS A 280 24.53 -29.75 24.39
N ASN A 281 24.86 -30.96 23.93
CA ASN A 281 26.19 -31.54 24.08
C ASN A 281 27.26 -30.69 23.37
N TYR A 282 26.97 -30.19 22.18
CA TYR A 282 27.87 -29.28 21.47
C TYR A 282 28.14 -28.00 22.25
N ASN A 283 27.09 -27.37 22.81
CA ASN A 283 27.21 -26.14 23.59
C ASN A 283 27.92 -26.36 24.94
N GLU A 284 27.67 -27.48 25.62
CA GLU A 284 28.35 -27.84 26.86
C GLU A 284 29.84 -28.12 26.61
N ASN A 285 30.17 -28.84 25.53
CA ASN A 285 31.56 -29.13 25.17
C ASN A 285 32.32 -27.88 24.69
N THR A 286 31.69 -26.99 23.90
CA THR A 286 32.35 -25.71 23.53
C THR A 286 32.54 -24.76 24.70
N ALA A 287 31.70 -24.83 25.74
CA ALA A 287 31.91 -24.09 26.99
C ALA A 287 33.09 -24.63 27.81
N ILE A 288 33.35 -25.95 27.75
CA ILE A 288 34.49 -26.61 28.41
C ILE A 288 35.79 -26.31 27.64
N THR A 289 35.80 -26.42 26.31
CA THR A 289 36.99 -26.13 25.48
C THR A 289 37.46 -24.67 25.60
N LYS A 290 36.53 -23.71 25.67
CA LYS A 290 36.88 -22.30 25.93
C LYS A 290 37.48 -22.08 27.33
N ARG A 291 37.14 -22.92 28.31
CA ARG A 291 37.68 -22.83 29.68
C ARG A 291 39.09 -23.40 29.77
N GLU A 292 39.36 -24.46 29.02
CA GLU A 292 40.69 -25.09 28.91
C GLU A 292 41.68 -24.23 28.09
N GLU A 293 41.23 -23.59 27.02
CA GLU A 293 42.06 -22.64 26.25
C GLU A 293 42.45 -21.39 27.07
N THR A 294 41.58 -20.91 27.97
CA THR A 294 41.96 -19.84 28.92
C THR A 294 42.84 -20.30 30.08
N ALA A 295 42.89 -21.59 30.39
CA ALA A 295 43.77 -22.14 31.43
C ALA A 295 45.19 -22.47 30.89
N SER A 296 45.31 -22.79 29.61
CA SER A 296 46.60 -23.15 28.99
C SER A 296 47.40 -21.97 28.42
N GLN A 297 46.91 -20.73 28.46
CA GLN A 297 47.64 -19.55 27.95
C GLN A 297 48.53 -18.82 28.98
N VAL A 298 48.65 -19.29 30.22
CA VAL A 298 49.49 -18.62 31.24
C VAL A 298 50.94 -19.17 31.29
N SER A 299 51.30 -20.17 30.50
CA SER A 299 52.66 -20.73 30.54
C SER A 299 53.20 -21.13 29.17
N THR A 300 53.67 -20.16 28.37
CA THR A 300 55.08 -20.13 27.91
C THR A 300 55.39 -18.95 26.99
N THR A 301 56.53 -18.36 27.28
CA THR A 301 57.20 -17.23 26.63
C THR A 301 57.89 -17.64 25.31
N LYS A 302 58.08 -16.63 24.45
CA LYS A 302 59.16 -16.45 23.43
C LYS A 302 59.01 -17.09 22.04
N ARG A 303 59.08 -16.19 21.04
CA ARG A 303 59.83 -16.23 19.75
C ARG A 303 59.68 -17.54 18.94
N THR A 304 59.34 -17.51 17.64
CA THR A 304 60.09 -16.81 16.59
C THR A 304 59.28 -16.85 15.31
N ALA A 305 59.20 -15.73 14.58
CA ALA A 305 58.71 -15.71 13.22
C ALA A 305 59.66 -16.48 12.29
N LYS A 306 59.16 -17.47 11.56
CA LYS A 306 59.79 -17.93 10.33
C LYS A 306 58.73 -18.36 9.32
N LYS A 307 58.64 -17.54 8.26
CA LYS A 307 58.05 -17.87 6.96
C LYS A 307 58.53 -19.25 6.51
N GLN A 308 57.60 -20.10 6.12
CA GLN A 308 57.82 -21.02 5.01
C GLN A 308 56.56 -21.03 4.12
N LEU A 309 56.70 -20.34 2.98
CA LEU A 309 55.97 -20.69 1.77
C LEU A 309 56.28 -22.16 1.47
N MET A 310 55.25 -22.98 1.33
CA MET A 310 55.32 -24.14 0.44
C MET A 310 54.13 -24.12 -0.51
N THR A 311 54.51 -24.05 -1.77
CA THR A 311 53.76 -24.21 -3.00
C THR A 311 53.33 -25.65 -3.22
N ASN A 312 52.25 -25.79 -4.01
CA ASN A 312 51.87 -26.93 -4.85
C ASN A 312 51.11 -28.10 -4.18
N ASN A 313 49.79 -28.16 -4.44
CA ASN A 313 49.20 -29.05 -5.46
C ASN A 313 47.69 -29.19 -5.21
N PHE A 314 46.89 -28.45 -5.98
CA PHE A 314 45.45 -28.67 -6.07
C PHE A 314 45.22 -29.77 -7.09
N ASP A 315 45.05 -31.00 -6.59
CA ASP A 315 44.62 -32.12 -7.40
C ASP A 315 43.10 -32.03 -7.62
N GLN A 316 42.72 -32.00 -8.89
CA GLN A 316 41.35 -31.93 -9.35
C GLN A 316 40.66 -33.29 -9.12
N SER A 317 39.76 -33.36 -8.15
CA SER A 317 38.73 -34.41 -8.14
C SER A 317 37.37 -33.80 -8.46
N LYS A 318 37.01 -33.92 -9.74
CA LYS A 318 35.65 -33.76 -10.25
C LYS A 318 34.69 -34.67 -9.45
N ARG A 319 33.69 -34.09 -8.80
CA ARG A 319 32.43 -34.77 -8.53
C ARG A 319 31.28 -33.92 -9.05
N ASN A 320 30.59 -34.49 -10.03
CA ASN A 320 29.35 -34.02 -10.60
C ASN A 320 28.27 -34.01 -9.51
N TYR A 321 27.65 -32.86 -9.28
CA TYR A 321 26.31 -32.79 -8.69
C TYR A 321 25.35 -32.29 -9.75
N THR A 322 24.56 -33.23 -10.26
CA THR A 322 23.31 -33.00 -10.98
C THR A 322 22.35 -32.21 -10.10
N ALA A 323 21.80 -31.13 -10.66
CA ALA A 323 20.74 -30.33 -10.09
C ALA A 323 19.49 -31.19 -9.84
N ALA A 324 18.99 -31.17 -8.61
CA ALA A 324 17.66 -31.66 -8.27
C ALA A 324 16.96 -30.64 -7.37
N SER A 325 15.87 -30.11 -7.93
CA SER A 325 14.71 -29.42 -7.38
C SER A 325 14.72 -28.94 -5.92
N THR A 326 14.67 -27.62 -5.78
CA THR A 326 14.25 -26.88 -4.59
C THR A 326 12.75 -27.13 -4.35
N VAL A 327 12.41 -27.93 -3.34
CA VAL A 327 11.07 -27.96 -2.74
C VAL A 327 11.08 -26.97 -1.58
N THR A 328 10.42 -25.82 -1.77
CA THR A 328 10.22 -24.81 -0.73
C THR A 328 9.02 -25.23 0.12
N THR A 329 9.28 -25.81 1.29
CA THR A 329 8.25 -26.06 2.31
C THR A 329 8.15 -24.82 3.20
N THR A 330 7.17 -23.98 2.93
CA THR A 330 6.82 -22.81 3.76
C THR A 330 6.00 -23.31 4.96
N ILE A 331 6.60 -23.37 6.14
CA ILE A 331 5.89 -23.61 7.40
C ILE A 331 5.32 -22.26 7.88
N ALA A 332 4.01 -22.10 7.77
CA ALA A 332 3.26 -21.02 8.40
C ALA A 332 2.94 -21.41 9.85
N THR A 333 3.51 -20.69 10.81
CA THR A 333 3.12 -20.76 12.21
C THR A 333 1.92 -19.85 12.44
N ASN A 334 0.75 -20.46 12.63
CA ASN A 334 -0.46 -19.80 13.10
C ASN A 334 -0.38 -19.63 14.62
N THR A 335 -0.31 -18.39 15.10
CA THR A 335 -0.48 -18.08 16.52
C THR A 335 -1.93 -17.71 16.78
N THR A 336 -2.70 -18.69 17.25
CA THR A 336 -4.05 -18.53 17.79
C THR A 336 -3.97 -17.73 19.09
N THR A 337 -4.65 -16.58 19.17
CA THR A 337 -4.90 -15.90 20.46
C THR A 337 -6.40 -15.89 20.70
N SER A 338 -6.78 -16.65 21.73
CA SER A 338 -8.11 -16.78 22.30
C SER A 338 -8.63 -15.45 22.86
N ILE A 339 -9.84 -15.06 22.43
CA ILE A 339 -10.57 -13.90 22.95
C ILE A 339 -11.44 -14.39 24.12
N THR A 340 -11.12 -13.96 25.32
CA THR A 340 -11.98 -14.13 26.50
C THR A 340 -12.84 -12.89 26.66
N THR A 341 -14.15 -13.10 26.71
CA THR A 341 -15.21 -12.11 26.92
C THR A 341 -15.27 -11.60 28.37
N THR A 342 -15.29 -10.28 28.57
CA THR A 342 -15.85 -9.65 29.78
C THR A 342 -16.53 -8.29 29.46
N THR A 343 -17.86 -8.33 29.50
CA THR A 343 -18.85 -7.33 29.95
C THR A 343 -18.48 -5.85 30.16
N LYS A 344 -19.10 -5.00 29.31
CA LYS A 344 -19.83 -3.73 29.53
C LYS A 344 -19.68 -2.98 30.88
N ASN A 345 -19.26 -1.70 30.81
CA ASN A 345 -20.17 -0.54 31.00
C ASN A 345 -19.50 0.80 30.58
N PRO A 346 -20.26 1.79 30.04
CA PRO A 346 -19.75 3.06 29.55
C PRO A 346 -19.90 4.18 30.59
N VAL A 347 -18.95 5.12 30.64
CA VAL A 347 -19.13 6.40 31.33
C VAL A 347 -18.85 7.54 30.36
N SER A 348 -19.90 8.31 30.08
CA SER A 348 -19.87 9.60 29.40
C SER A 348 -19.06 10.62 30.18
N ARG A 349 -18.45 11.59 29.51
CA ARG A 349 -18.33 12.97 30.01
C ARG A 349 -18.15 13.93 28.85
N TYR A 350 -19.26 14.52 28.42
CA TYR A 350 -19.30 15.90 27.97
C TYR A 350 -19.11 16.79 29.20
N SER A 351 -18.26 17.81 29.12
CA SER A 351 -18.38 19.01 29.93
C SER A 351 -17.89 20.21 29.13
N ASN A 352 -18.87 20.99 28.66
CA ASN A 352 -18.72 22.41 28.34
C ASN A 352 -18.66 23.22 29.64
N ASN A 353 -17.91 24.33 29.58
CA ASN A 353 -17.97 25.60 30.33
C ASN A 353 -16.51 26.11 30.44
N GLU A 354 -16.17 27.39 30.29
CA GLU A 354 -16.94 28.62 30.29
C GLU A 354 -16.05 29.76 29.75
N TYR A 355 -16.70 30.81 29.27
CA TYR A 355 -16.13 32.10 28.86
C TYR A 355 -15.46 32.86 30.02
N SER A 356 -14.38 33.60 29.72
CA SER A 356 -14.25 35.04 30.07
C SER A 356 -13.01 35.72 29.45
N PRO A 357 -12.99 37.07 29.32
CA PRO A 357 -12.35 37.80 28.22
C PRO A 357 -11.23 38.80 28.62
N ALA A 358 -10.75 39.56 27.61
CA ALA A 358 -9.95 40.81 27.65
C ALA A 358 -8.42 40.63 27.84
N ASN A 359 -7.48 41.42 27.27
CA ASN A 359 -7.52 42.73 26.60
C ASN A 359 -6.22 42.97 25.77
N ASN A 360 -6.29 43.99 24.91
CA ASN A 360 -5.31 44.45 23.90
C ASN A 360 -3.93 44.92 24.43
N THR A 361 -2.87 44.77 23.61
CA THR A 361 -1.95 45.89 23.30
C THR A 361 -1.17 45.70 21.98
N THR A 362 -1.16 46.76 21.19
CA THR A 362 -0.50 47.01 19.90
C THR A 362 0.99 47.34 20.05
N LYS A 363 1.84 46.95 19.07
CA LYS A 363 2.90 47.79 18.44
C LYS A 363 3.75 47.06 17.36
N ASN A 364 3.61 47.58 16.13
CA ASN A 364 4.59 47.89 15.06
C ASN A 364 5.75 46.94 14.65
N THR A 365 5.65 46.50 13.38
CA THR A 365 6.57 46.74 12.24
C THR A 365 8.05 46.31 12.31
N THR A 366 8.41 45.26 11.54
CA THR A 366 9.54 45.27 10.57
C THR A 366 9.29 44.24 9.45
N GLN A 367 9.52 44.62 8.19
CA GLN A 367 9.67 43.71 7.05
C GLN A 367 10.98 42.93 7.18
N GLY A 368 10.96 41.63 6.87
CA GLY A 368 12.17 40.82 6.71
C GLY A 368 11.87 39.32 6.66
N ASP A 369 11.90 38.79 5.43
CA ASP A 369 12.19 37.42 5.01
C ASP A 369 11.51 36.17 5.64
N GLN A 370 11.26 35.25 4.71
CA GLN A 370 10.65 33.94 4.84
C GLN A 370 11.19 33.13 6.04
N THR A 371 10.32 32.71 6.97
CA THR A 371 10.49 31.45 7.71
C THR A 371 9.15 30.93 8.26
N SER A 372 9.10 29.59 8.35
CA SER A 372 8.00 28.71 8.76
C SER A 372 7.09 29.22 9.89
N SER A 373 5.79 28.93 9.78
CA SER A 373 4.82 29.08 10.87
C SER A 373 5.22 28.21 12.09
N HIS A 374 5.95 28.78 13.03
CA HIS A 374 6.21 28.15 14.32
C HIS A 374 4.90 28.12 15.13
N ARG A 375 4.35 26.92 15.33
CA ARG A 375 3.34 26.69 16.35
C ARG A 375 4.09 26.56 17.68
N PRO A 376 3.79 27.39 18.70
CA PRO A 376 4.64 27.55 19.88
C PRO A 376 4.79 26.30 20.79
N ASN A 377 4.19 25.16 20.45
CA ASN A 377 4.19 23.94 21.27
C ASN A 377 4.66 22.67 20.53
N PHE A 378 5.17 22.77 19.31
CA PHE A 378 5.64 21.60 18.54
C PHE A 378 7.15 21.68 18.30
N MET A 379 7.85 20.58 18.59
CA MET A 379 9.26 20.42 18.23
C MET A 379 9.45 20.55 16.71
N THR A 380 10.54 21.20 16.31
CA THR A 380 11.02 21.29 14.91
C THR A 380 11.44 19.90 14.40
N GLN A 381 11.57 19.72 13.08
CA GLN A 381 11.93 18.40 12.54
C GLN A 381 13.34 17.98 12.94
N GLU A 382 14.24 18.95 13.10
CA GLU A 382 15.62 18.79 13.55
C GLU A 382 15.67 18.35 15.02
N GLU A 383 14.87 18.98 15.89
CA GLU A 383 14.75 18.55 17.30
C GLU A 383 14.13 17.13 17.40
N ILE A 384 13.20 16.78 16.51
CA ILE A 384 12.64 15.42 16.43
C ILE A 384 13.70 14.43 15.91
N LYS A 385 14.59 14.84 14.97
CA LYS A 385 15.72 14.02 14.52
C LYS A 385 16.67 13.74 15.69
N ASP A 386 16.99 14.76 16.49
CA ASP A 386 17.85 14.58 17.67
C ASP A 386 17.20 13.64 18.70
N HIS A 387 15.90 13.77 18.92
CA HIS A 387 15.15 12.83 19.76
C HIS A 387 15.14 11.40 19.17
N CYS A 388 15.08 11.25 17.85
CA CYS A 388 15.19 9.96 17.16
C CYS A 388 16.56 9.31 17.44
N LEU A 389 17.65 10.04 17.23
CA LEU A 389 19.02 9.58 17.49
C LEU A 389 19.23 9.22 18.96
N ALA A 390 18.66 10.00 19.89
CA ALA A 390 18.68 9.69 21.32
C ALA A 390 17.93 8.38 21.63
N THR A 391 16.79 8.15 20.98
CA THR A 391 16.00 6.91 21.12
C THR A 391 16.77 5.70 20.57
N ILE A 392 17.53 5.88 19.48
CA ILE A 392 18.40 4.82 18.92
C ILE A 392 19.50 4.47 19.92
N LYS A 393 20.20 5.47 20.49
CA LYS A 393 21.26 5.25 21.49
C LYS A 393 20.73 4.54 22.74
N ALA A 394 19.60 5.02 23.29
CA ALA A 394 18.96 4.35 24.43
C ALA A 394 18.54 2.91 24.10
N SER A 395 18.07 2.65 22.87
CA SER A 395 17.70 1.31 22.42
C SER A 395 18.92 0.40 22.28
N ILE A 396 20.05 0.91 21.78
CA ILE A 396 21.32 0.17 21.71
C ILE A 396 21.74 -0.30 23.10
N ASP A 397 21.69 0.56 24.11
CA ASP A 397 22.06 0.19 25.48
C ASP A 397 21.13 -0.86 26.08
N LEU A 398 19.83 -0.69 25.89
CA LEU A 398 18.84 -1.64 26.38
C LEU A 398 19.01 -3.01 25.71
N VAL A 399 19.29 -3.05 24.40
CA VAL A 399 19.55 -4.31 23.67
C VAL A 399 20.86 -4.94 24.13
N LYS A 400 21.92 -4.15 24.35
CA LYS A 400 23.21 -4.64 24.91
C LYS A 400 23.07 -5.22 26.32
N SER A 401 22.14 -4.71 27.12
CA SER A 401 21.85 -5.25 28.46
C SER A 401 21.15 -6.62 28.44
N LYS A 402 20.61 -7.03 27.28
CA LYS A 402 19.96 -8.31 27.06
C LYS A 402 20.91 -9.32 26.42
N SER A 403 20.52 -10.58 26.38
CA SER A 403 21.32 -11.63 25.72
C SER A 403 21.43 -11.36 24.21
N PRO A 404 22.63 -11.48 23.60
CA PRO A 404 22.82 -11.21 22.17
C PRO A 404 22.00 -12.15 21.27
N TYR A 405 21.67 -13.35 21.74
CA TYR A 405 20.88 -14.35 21.02
C TYR A 405 19.37 -14.26 21.27
N GLN A 406 18.92 -13.32 22.12
CA GLN A 406 17.51 -13.16 22.41
C GLN A 406 16.79 -12.54 21.22
N ILE A 407 15.65 -13.12 20.82
CA ILE A 407 14.76 -12.52 19.83
C ILE A 407 13.95 -11.43 20.53
N LEU A 408 14.02 -10.21 20.00
CA LEU A 408 13.33 -9.05 20.56
C LEU A 408 12.83 -8.13 19.43
N ARG A 409 11.99 -7.15 19.80
CA ARG A 409 11.54 -6.07 18.92
C ARG A 409 11.93 -4.74 19.52
N ALA A 410 12.70 -3.95 18.79
CA ALA A 410 13.03 -2.59 19.13
C ALA A 410 12.16 -1.60 18.33
N TYR A 411 11.88 -0.43 18.93
CA TYR A 411 11.09 0.61 18.29
C TYR A 411 11.78 1.97 18.39
N VAL A 412 11.73 2.75 17.31
CA VAL A 412 12.34 4.08 17.20
C VAL A 412 11.33 5.08 16.63
N LYS A 413 11.19 6.25 17.25
CA LYS A 413 10.39 7.38 16.73
C LYS A 413 11.24 8.20 15.77
N CYS A 414 10.90 8.21 14.49
CA CYS A 414 11.60 8.93 13.42
C CYS A 414 10.75 10.10 12.88
N PRO A 415 11.33 11.26 12.52
CA PRO A 415 10.57 12.37 11.93
C PRO A 415 9.83 11.95 10.66
N ARG A 416 8.56 12.36 10.55
CA ARG A 416 7.72 12.01 9.40
C ARG A 416 8.13 12.74 8.12
N GLN A 417 8.63 13.98 8.23
CA GLN A 417 8.95 14.80 7.06
C GLN A 417 10.43 14.68 6.75
N ASN A 418 10.78 14.46 5.47
CA ASN A 418 12.14 14.36 4.91
C ASN A 418 12.99 13.15 5.35
N TYR A 419 12.86 12.67 6.60
CA TYR A 419 13.73 11.62 7.14
C TYR A 419 13.18 10.20 6.96
N ILE A 420 11.87 10.01 7.10
CA ILE A 420 11.27 8.67 6.93
C ILE A 420 11.40 8.15 5.49
N ASP A 421 11.37 9.04 4.50
CA ASP A 421 11.52 8.69 3.09
C ASP A 421 12.92 8.15 2.78
N LEU A 422 13.96 8.66 3.45
CA LEU A 422 15.33 8.11 3.37
C LEU A 422 15.40 6.69 3.92
N ILE A 423 14.70 6.41 5.02
CA ILE A 423 14.60 5.06 5.57
C ILE A 423 13.83 4.14 4.62
N TYR A 424 12.75 4.62 3.98
CA TYR A 424 12.03 3.83 2.97
C TYR A 424 12.92 3.47 1.77
N GLN A 425 13.78 4.39 1.32
CA GLN A 425 14.71 4.14 0.21
C GLN A 425 15.74 3.04 0.54
N HIS A 426 16.22 2.98 1.78
CA HIS A 426 17.23 2.00 2.23
C HIS A 426 16.62 0.76 2.92
N LEU A 427 15.29 0.63 2.98
CA LEU A 427 14.61 -0.39 3.78
C LEU A 427 14.97 -1.83 3.37
N ASN A 428 15.07 -2.08 2.06
CA ASN A 428 15.44 -3.41 1.55
C ASN A 428 16.90 -3.76 1.84
N GLU A 429 17.79 -2.77 1.71
CA GLU A 429 19.20 -2.94 2.04
C GLU A 429 19.36 -3.25 3.53
N LEU A 430 18.76 -2.44 4.41
CA LEU A 430 18.76 -2.64 5.86
C LEU A 430 18.28 -4.05 6.25
N ARG A 431 17.19 -4.54 5.65
CA ARG A 431 16.68 -5.89 5.92
C ARG A 431 17.67 -6.98 5.50
N SER A 432 18.27 -6.82 4.31
CA SER A 432 19.20 -7.81 3.76
C SER A 432 20.56 -7.82 4.48
N SER A 433 21.07 -6.66 4.90
CA SER A 433 22.38 -6.52 5.54
C SER A 433 22.35 -6.90 7.02
N THR A 434 21.22 -6.69 7.70
CA THR A 434 21.09 -6.94 9.14
C THR A 434 20.36 -8.23 9.46
N ASN A 435 19.71 -8.87 8.49
CA ASN A 435 18.84 -10.02 8.70
C ASN A 435 17.71 -9.74 9.73
N CYS A 436 17.30 -8.48 9.87
CA CYS A 436 16.19 -8.07 10.71
C CYS A 436 14.92 -7.84 9.87
N ASN A 437 13.77 -8.13 10.47
CA ASN A 437 12.48 -7.70 9.93
C ASN A 437 12.20 -6.26 10.37
N ILE A 438 12.42 -5.30 9.45
CA ILE A 438 12.25 -3.87 9.72
C ILE A 438 10.98 -3.37 9.03
N VAL A 439 10.05 -2.78 9.76
CA VAL A 439 8.76 -2.28 9.24
C VAL A 439 8.46 -0.89 9.80
N ILE A 440 7.98 0.02 8.96
CA ILE A 440 7.51 1.34 9.40
C ILE A 440 6.02 1.22 9.73
N LEU A 441 5.67 1.49 10.99
CA LEU A 441 4.30 1.32 11.50
C LEU A 441 3.40 2.50 11.14
N HIS A 442 2.12 2.18 10.92
CA HIS A 442 1.05 3.16 10.84
C HIS A 442 0.71 3.72 12.23
N LEU A 443 0.17 4.94 12.30
CA LEU A 443 -0.24 5.62 13.54
C LEU A 443 -1.17 4.76 14.43
N ASN A 444 -1.95 3.86 13.83
CA ASN A 444 -2.92 3.02 14.53
C ASN A 444 -2.25 1.93 15.40
N ASN A 445 -0.99 1.59 15.11
CA ASN A 445 -0.25 0.52 15.80
C ASN A 445 0.72 1.09 16.85
N LEU A 446 0.59 2.37 17.21
CA LEU A 446 1.50 3.06 18.14
C LEU A 446 1.48 2.46 19.56
N HIS A 447 0.35 1.87 19.96
CA HIS A 447 0.19 1.22 21.26
C HIS A 447 1.14 0.01 21.45
N GLU A 448 1.53 -0.68 20.37
CA GLU A 448 2.46 -1.82 20.43
C GLU A 448 3.88 -1.41 20.84
N ALA A 449 4.27 -0.17 20.53
CA ALA A 449 5.60 0.36 20.79
C ALA A 449 5.71 1.06 22.16
N GLN A 450 4.59 1.35 22.82
CA GLN A 450 4.57 2.10 24.08
C GLN A 450 5.32 1.41 25.23
N PRO A 451 5.21 0.08 25.45
CA PRO A 451 5.98 -0.60 26.48
C PRO A 451 7.49 -0.49 26.26
N TRP A 452 7.93 -0.51 24.99
CA TRP A 452 9.33 -0.32 24.64
C TRP A 452 9.80 1.08 25.00
N PHE A 453 9.09 2.13 24.56
CA PHE A 453 9.48 3.51 24.85
C PHE A 453 9.51 3.83 26.34
N ASN A 454 8.60 3.26 27.13
CA ASN A 454 8.59 3.43 28.58
C ASN A 454 9.79 2.77 29.28
N SER A 455 10.43 1.78 28.64
CA SER A 455 11.62 1.10 29.16
C SER A 455 12.94 1.80 28.80
N LEU A 456 12.90 2.84 27.95
CA LEU A 456 14.09 3.57 27.51
C LEU A 456 14.36 4.78 28.41
N ASP A 457 15.61 4.91 28.83
CA ASP A 457 16.11 6.10 29.52
C ASP A 457 16.68 7.10 28.50
N ILE A 458 15.77 7.83 27.83
CA ILE A 458 16.12 8.78 26.75
C ILE A 458 16.77 10.05 27.32
N SER A 459 16.50 10.39 28.59
CA SER A 459 17.06 11.55 29.28
C SER A 459 18.59 11.58 29.31
N LYS A 460 19.24 10.42 29.17
CA LYS A 460 20.71 10.32 29.06
C LYS A 460 21.28 10.88 27.76
N TYR A 461 20.45 10.98 26.72
CA TYR A 461 20.89 11.18 25.33
C TYR A 461 20.27 12.41 24.66
N THR A 462 19.39 13.15 25.35
CA THR A 462 18.79 14.37 24.82
C THR A 462 18.52 15.38 25.93
N ASN A 463 18.58 16.67 25.58
CA ASN A 463 18.26 17.78 26.48
C ASN A 463 16.77 18.16 26.43
N PHE A 464 16.01 17.55 25.53
CA PHE A 464 14.59 17.84 25.37
C PHE A 464 13.76 16.98 26.34
N SER A 465 13.08 17.62 27.29
CA SER A 465 12.13 16.96 28.19
C SER A 465 10.78 16.67 27.51
N GLN A 466 10.46 17.41 26.44
CA GLN A 466 9.25 17.23 25.66
C GLN A 466 9.38 16.05 24.69
N GLN A 467 8.40 15.14 24.68
CA GLN A 467 8.31 14.10 23.67
C GLN A 467 7.70 14.64 22.36
N PRO A 468 8.15 14.13 21.19
CA PRO A 468 7.58 14.54 19.92
C PRO A 468 6.12 14.10 19.80
N HIS A 469 5.27 14.99 19.27
CA HIS A 469 3.86 14.71 19.08
C HIS A 469 3.64 13.56 18.08
N GLN A 470 2.68 12.67 18.33
CA GLN A 470 2.50 11.46 17.53
C GLN A 470 2.28 11.73 16.03
N THR A 471 1.64 12.85 15.67
CA THR A 471 1.36 13.21 14.27
C THR A 471 2.61 13.63 13.47
N THR A 472 3.70 14.03 14.14
CA THR A 472 4.93 14.51 13.51
C THR A 472 5.98 13.40 13.35
N VAL A 473 5.72 12.19 13.85
CA VAL A 473 6.63 11.05 13.80
C VAL A 473 6.03 9.83 13.09
N ARG A 474 6.91 8.91 12.72
CA ARG A 474 6.64 7.54 12.32
C ARG A 474 7.45 6.60 13.20
N ILE A 475 6.96 5.39 13.42
CA ILE A 475 7.65 4.41 14.25
C ILE A 475 8.29 3.37 13.34
N ILE A 476 9.60 3.17 13.51
CA ILE A 476 10.33 2.07 12.89
C ILE A 476 10.33 0.92 13.89
N SER A 477 9.77 -0.23 13.49
CA SER A 477 9.81 -1.49 14.22
C SER A 477 10.91 -2.38 13.66
N ILE A 478 11.79 -2.88 14.52
CA ILE A 478 12.94 -3.70 14.16
C ILE A 478 12.83 -5.01 14.96
N GLY A 479 12.46 -6.10 14.30
CA GLY A 479 12.38 -7.43 14.89
C GLY A 479 13.55 -8.31 14.44
N GLY A 480 14.20 -8.99 15.38
CA GLY A 480 15.36 -9.82 15.10
C GLY A 480 16.05 -10.34 16.34
N VAL A 481 17.22 -10.94 16.15
CA VAL A 481 18.13 -11.35 17.24
C VAL A 481 18.89 -10.13 17.74
N GLY A 482 19.17 -10.04 19.04
CA GLY A 482 19.79 -8.88 19.68
C GLY A 482 21.02 -8.33 18.95
N GLU A 483 21.97 -9.19 18.58
CA GLU A 483 23.18 -8.80 17.83
C GLU A 483 22.86 -8.13 16.47
N HIS A 484 21.89 -8.68 15.74
CA HIS A 484 21.44 -8.14 14.46
C HIS A 484 20.71 -6.81 14.60
N ILE A 485 19.92 -6.66 15.68
CA ILE A 485 19.22 -5.42 15.99
C ILE A 485 20.21 -4.29 16.30
N LEU A 486 21.33 -4.58 16.98
CA LEU A 486 22.37 -3.58 17.22
C LEU A 486 22.96 -3.07 15.91
N ASN A 487 23.26 -3.96 14.96
CA ASN A 487 23.73 -3.58 13.63
C ASN A 487 22.68 -2.75 12.86
N ALA A 488 21.39 -3.13 12.95
CA ALA A 488 20.31 -2.38 12.30
C ALA A 488 20.13 -0.97 12.88
N LEU A 489 20.20 -0.83 14.20
CA LEU A 489 20.11 0.47 14.88
C LEU A 489 21.28 1.39 14.50
N ASP A 490 22.49 0.84 14.38
CA ASP A 490 23.68 1.59 13.94
C ASP A 490 23.55 2.08 12.50
N GLN A 491 23.14 1.20 11.57
CA GLN A 491 22.91 1.58 10.17
C GLN A 491 21.80 2.63 10.01
N ILE A 492 20.71 2.52 10.77
CA ILE A 492 19.65 3.54 10.79
C ILE A 492 20.18 4.88 11.32
N SER A 493 21.02 4.86 12.36
CA SER A 493 21.68 6.07 12.85
C SER A 493 22.55 6.72 11.78
N ASN A 494 23.27 5.93 10.99
CA ASN A 494 24.15 6.42 9.92
C ASN A 494 23.36 7.01 8.75
N ILE A 495 22.19 6.48 8.41
CA ILE A 495 21.32 7.05 7.37
C ILE A 495 20.71 8.38 7.81
N LEU A 496 20.44 8.53 9.12
CA LEU A 496 19.80 9.73 9.66
C LEU A 496 20.78 10.86 9.98
N ASN A 497 22.07 10.56 10.13
CA ASN A 497 23.13 11.56 10.28
C ASN A 497 23.39 12.26 8.94
#